data_AF-A0A7K1ZXE7-F1
#
_entry.id   AF-A0A7K1ZXE7-F1
#
_cell.length_a   1.000
_cell.length_b   1.000
_cell.length_c   1.000
_cell.angle_alpha   90.00
_cell.angle_beta   90.00
_cell.angle_gamma   90.00
#
_symmetry.space_group_name_H-M   'P 1'
#
loop_
_entity.id
_entity.type
_entity.pdbx_description
1 polymer ?
#
loop_
_entity_poly.entity_id
_entity_poly.type
_entity_poly.pdbx_seq_one_letter_code
_entity_poly.pdbx_strand_id
1 'polypeptide(L)'
;MVCWGDDSYGQSADPEGTFAAVSAGGSHSCGLGVGGAVVCWGDDSYGQSAVPDGTFVAVFAGATETCGVRANGIVVCWGENPIRLR
;
A
#
# COMPACT_ATOMS: atom_id res chain seq x y z
N MET A 1 -15.09 0.54 4.33
CA MET A 1 -14.59 -0.71 4.96
C MET A 1 -14.62 -0.49 6.48
N VAL A 2 -14.35 -1.51 7.28
CA VAL A 2 -14.13 -1.32 8.73
C VAL A 2 -12.77 -1.92 9.05
N CYS A 3 -11.87 -1.11 9.57
CA CYS A 3 -10.57 -1.50 10.06
C CYS A 3 -10.59 -1.65 11.59
N TRP A 4 -9.75 -2.53 12.13
CA TRP A 4 -9.59 -2.70 13.57
C TRP A 4 -8.17 -3.13 13.89
N GLY A 5 -7.67 -2.76 15.06
CA GLY A 5 -6.32 -3.14 15.52
C GLY A 5 -5.57 -1.97 16.15
N ASP A 6 -4.24 -2.05 16.10
CA ASP A 6 -3.39 -0.92 16.47
C ASP A 6 -3.60 0.24 15.50
N ASP A 7 -3.73 1.44 16.06
CA ASP A 7 -3.92 2.68 15.29
C ASP A 7 -2.89 3.75 15.65
N SER A 8 -1.72 3.35 16.17
CA SER A 8 -0.70 4.27 16.64
C SER A 8 -0.20 5.24 15.55
N TYR A 9 -0.40 4.89 14.27
CA TYR A 9 -0.06 5.68 13.09
C TYR A 9 -1.26 5.99 12.18
N GLY A 10 -2.50 5.68 12.61
CA GLY A 10 -3.70 5.83 11.77
C GLY A 10 -3.87 4.72 10.72
N GLN A 11 -3.14 3.62 10.82
CA GLN A 11 -3.16 2.51 9.86
C GLN A 11 -4.44 1.67 9.90
N SER A 12 -5.23 1.81 10.96
CA SER A 12 -6.56 1.22 11.11
C SER A 12 -7.67 2.28 11.04
N ALA A 13 -7.36 3.53 10.71
CA ALA A 13 -8.37 4.50 10.35
C ALA A 13 -9.14 4.00 9.12
N ASP A 14 -10.45 4.27 9.07
CA ASP A 14 -11.26 3.91 7.92
C ASP A 14 -10.97 4.88 6.76
N PRO A 15 -10.28 4.45 5.69
CA PRO A 15 -10.05 5.32 4.54
C PRO A 15 -11.36 5.55 3.79
N GLU A 16 -11.59 6.79 3.36
CA GLU A 16 -12.64 7.09 2.40
C GLU A 16 -12.31 6.44 1.05
N GLY A 17 -13.33 5.84 0.42
CA GLY A 17 -13.21 5.28 -0.92
C GLY A 17 -13.74 3.86 -1.05
N THR A 18 -13.66 3.35 -2.28
CA THR A 18 -14.02 1.97 -2.63
C THR A 18 -12.79 1.25 -3.15
N PHE A 19 -12.41 0.19 -2.45
CA PHE A 19 -11.24 -0.62 -2.78
C PHE A 19 -11.68 -2.00 -3.27
N ALA A 20 -11.03 -2.47 -4.34
CA ALA A 20 -11.15 -3.83 -4.84
C ALA A 20 -10.32 -4.83 -4.02
N ALA A 21 -9.22 -4.36 -3.43
CA ALA A 21 -8.37 -5.14 -2.53
C ALA A 21 -7.70 -4.23 -1.49
N VAL A 22 -7.37 -4.79 -0.33
CA VAL A 22 -6.61 -4.12 0.73
C VAL A 22 -5.52 -5.06 1.24
N SER A 23 -4.36 -4.50 1.57
CA SER A 23 -3.24 -5.20 2.19
C SER A 23 -2.77 -4.39 3.39
N ALA A 24 -2.75 -5.04 4.56
CA ALA A 24 -2.22 -4.44 5.79
C ALA A 24 -0.77 -4.88 5.99
N GLY A 25 0.10 -3.92 6.26
CA GLY A 25 1.52 -4.10 6.57
C GLY A 25 1.80 -4.04 8.07
N GLY A 26 3.02 -3.64 8.44
CA GLY A 26 3.41 -3.48 9.84
C GLY A 26 2.69 -2.32 10.53
N SER A 27 2.93 -1.10 10.05
CA SER A 27 2.35 0.14 10.60
C SER A 27 1.65 1.00 9.53
N HIS A 28 1.37 0.43 8.36
CA HIS A 28 0.66 1.06 7.26
C HIS A 28 -0.27 0.05 6.58
N SER A 29 -1.21 0.57 5.82
CA SER A 29 -2.14 -0.22 5.01
C SER A 29 -2.25 0.40 3.61
N CYS A 30 -2.49 -0.43 2.61
CA CYS A 30 -2.65 -0.01 1.22
C CYS A 30 -3.91 -0.62 0.60
N GLY A 31 -4.67 0.21 -0.11
CA GLY A 31 -5.88 -0.16 -0.83
C GLY A 31 -5.71 0.04 -2.33
N LEU A 32 -6.12 -0.97 -3.10
CA LEU A 32 -6.22 -0.90 -4.56
C LEU A 32 -7.66 -0.55 -4.94
N GLY A 33 -7.87 0.62 -5.54
CA GLY A 33 -9.15 1.04 -6.12
C GLY A 33 -9.49 0.29 -7.41
N VAL A 34 -10.77 0.26 -7.76
CA VAL A 34 -11.28 -0.45 -8.97
C VAL A 34 -10.64 0.07 -10.28
N GLY A 35 -10.26 1.36 -10.32
CA GLY A 35 -9.57 1.97 -11.45
C GLY A 35 -8.05 1.77 -11.49
N GLY A 36 -7.49 0.98 -10.57
CA GLY A 36 -6.04 0.75 -10.47
C GLY A 36 -5.26 1.82 -9.71
N ALA A 37 -5.95 2.81 -9.13
CA ALA A 37 -5.34 3.77 -8.21
C ALA A 37 -5.04 3.09 -6.88
N VAL A 38 -3.84 3.30 -6.33
CA VAL A 38 -3.46 2.80 -5.01
C VAL A 38 -3.42 3.96 -4.04
N VAL A 39 -3.97 3.73 -2.84
CA VAL A 39 -3.89 4.66 -1.71
C VAL A 39 -3.26 3.89 -0.56
N CYS A 40 -2.20 4.43 0.03
CA CYS A 40 -1.63 3.90 1.27
C CYS A 40 -1.81 4.93 2.39
N TRP A 41 -2.00 4.44 3.61
CA TRP A 41 -2.22 5.25 4.80
C TRP A 41 -1.56 4.59 6.03
N GLY A 42 -1.33 5.38 7.08
CA GLY A 42 -0.58 4.95 8.26
C GLY A 42 0.82 5.56 8.29
N ASP A 43 1.78 4.82 8.84
CA ASP A 43 3.18 5.24 8.90
C ASP A 43 3.78 5.44 7.49
N ASP A 44 4.60 6.48 7.37
CA ASP A 44 5.36 6.80 6.17
C ASP A 44 6.82 7.15 6.48
N SER A 45 7.32 6.75 7.67
CA SER A 45 8.68 7.06 8.13
C SER A 45 9.77 6.58 7.17
N TYR A 46 9.49 5.58 6.34
CA TYR A 46 10.38 5.04 5.32
C TYR A 46 9.91 5.29 3.88
N GLY A 47 8.83 6.05 3.70
CA GLY A 47 8.19 6.26 2.41
C GLY A 47 7.34 5.08 1.94
N GLN A 48 6.94 4.16 2.83
CA GLN A 48 6.14 2.97 2.50
C GLN A 48 4.68 3.27 2.14
N SER A 49 4.17 4.44 2.54
CA SER A 49 2.87 4.96 2.15
C SER A 49 2.95 5.95 0.98
N ALA A 50 4.15 6.36 0.56
CA ALA A 50 4.39 7.21 -0.60
C ALA A 50 4.26 6.44 -1.93
N VAL A 51 3.02 6.24 -2.39
CA VAL A 51 2.70 5.49 -3.61
C VAL A 51 3.32 6.13 -4.86
N PRO A 52 4.11 5.39 -5.67
CA PRO A 52 4.62 5.89 -6.95
C PRO A 52 3.50 6.07 -7.99
N ASP A 53 3.68 7.05 -8.88
CA ASP A 53 2.74 7.28 -9.98
C ASP A 53 2.52 6.02 -10.85
N GLY A 54 1.27 5.85 -11.27
CA GLY A 54 0.85 4.82 -12.22
C GLY A 54 -0.43 4.09 -11.81
N THR A 55 -0.79 3.10 -12.62
CA THR A 55 -1.92 2.21 -12.39
C THR A 55 -1.45 0.81 -12.04
N PHE A 56 -2.01 0.25 -10.99
CA PHE A 56 -1.67 -1.06 -10.46
C PHE A 56 -2.83 -2.03 -10.62
N VAL A 57 -2.50 -3.32 -10.64
CA VAL A 57 -3.46 -4.43 -10.65
C VAL A 57 -3.35 -5.30 -9.39
N ALA A 58 -2.29 -5.10 -8.59
CA ALA A 58 -2.10 -5.71 -7.28
C ALA A 58 -1.22 -4.82 -6.41
N VAL A 59 -1.42 -4.87 -5.09
CA VAL A 59 -0.61 -4.19 -4.08
C VAL A 59 -0.41 -5.12 -2.89
N PHE A 60 0.79 -5.06 -2.29
CA PHE A 60 1.18 -5.81 -1.10
C PHE A 60 1.97 -4.89 -0.15
N ALA A 61 1.50 -4.77 1.08
CA ALA A 61 2.17 -4.05 2.16
C ALA A 61 3.00 -5.02 3.01
N GLY A 62 4.30 -4.77 3.11
CA GLY A 62 5.25 -5.44 3.98
C GLY A 62 5.36 -4.78 5.36
N ALA A 63 6.49 -4.98 6.04
CA ALA A 63 6.68 -4.40 7.38
C ALA A 63 7.02 -2.89 7.30
N THR A 64 7.97 -2.54 6.42
CA THR A 64 8.43 -1.16 6.18
C THR A 64 8.52 -0.82 4.69
N GLU A 65 7.97 -1.70 3.84
CA GLU A 65 7.98 -1.62 2.39
C GLU A 65 6.59 -1.88 1.80
N THR A 66 6.39 -1.47 0.56
CA THR A 66 5.20 -1.78 -0.23
C THR A 66 5.61 -2.14 -1.66
N CYS A 67 4.99 -3.15 -2.24
CA CYS A 67 5.17 -3.53 -3.64
C CYS A 67 3.85 -3.52 -4.39
N GLY A 68 3.90 -3.17 -5.67
CA GLY A 68 2.75 -3.18 -6.57
C GLY A 68 3.10 -3.72 -7.94
N VAL A 69 2.14 -4.38 -8.58
CA VAL A 69 2.24 -4.86 -9.96
C VAL A 69 1.48 -3.91 -10.86
N ARG A 70 2.16 -3.33 -11.85
CA ARG A 70 1.53 -2.48 -12.88
C ARG A 70 0.75 -3.31 -13.88
N ALA A 71 -0.19 -2.68 -14.60
CA ALA A 71 -0.98 -3.35 -15.64
C ALA A 71 -0.12 -3.98 -16.76
N ASN A 72 1.11 -3.50 -16.97
CA ASN A 72 2.07 -4.06 -17.91
C ASN A 72 2.93 -5.21 -17.34
N GLY A 73 2.62 -5.69 -16.12
CA GLY A 73 3.33 -6.78 -15.44
C GLY A 73 4.61 -6.37 -14.71
N ILE A 74 5.01 -5.09 -14.76
CA ILE A 74 6.21 -4.61 -14.05
C ILE A 74 5.91 -4.48 -12.55
N VAL A 75 6.77 -5.07 -11.73
CA VAL A 75 6.74 -4.89 -10.27
C VAL A 75 7.54 -3.65 -9.87
N VAL A 76 6.95 -2.82 -9.03
CA VAL A 76 7.60 -1.66 -8.42
C VAL A 76 7.45 -1.78 -6.92
N CYS A 77 8.55 -1.63 -6.18
CA CYS A 77 8.56 -1.60 -4.72
C CYS A 77 9.10 -0.26 -4.23
N TRP A 78 8.55 0.23 -3.12
CA TRP A 78 8.87 1.49 -2.45
C TRP A 78 8.87 1.29 -0.92
N GLY A 79 9.42 2.25 -0.16
CA GLY A 79 9.67 2.11 1.29
C GLY A 79 11.13 1.79 1.65
N GLU A 80 11.38 1.26 2.84
CA GLU A 80 12.72 0.84 3.29
C GLU A 80 13.15 -0.43 2.56
N ASN A 81 14.39 -0.46 2.04
CA ASN A 81 14.97 -1.63 1.36
C ASN A 81 13.99 -2.32 0.39
N PRO A 82 13.43 -1.61 -0.61
CA PRO A 82 12.48 -2.20 -1.54
C PRO A 82 13.18 -3.37 -2.22
N ILE A 83 12.75 -4.61 -1.92
CA ILE A 83 13.44 -5.82 -2.37
C ILE A 83 13.61 -5.69 -3.88
N ARG A 84 14.84 -5.42 -4.33
CA ARG A 84 15.17 -5.39 -5.75
C ARG A 84 15.31 -6.83 -6.17
N LEU A 85 14.21 -7.43 -6.62
CA LEU A 85 14.27 -8.66 -7.39
C LEU A 85 15.07 -8.34 -8.66
N ARG A 86 16.36 -8.73 -8.65
CA ARG A 86 17.16 -8.92 -9.87
C ARG A 86 16.87 -10.29 -10.43
#